data_AF-A0A2T2T8I9-F1
#
_entry.id   AF-A0A2T2T8I9-F1
#
_cell.length_a   1.000
_cell.length_b   1.000
_cell.length_c   1.000
_cell.angle_alpha   90.00
_cell.angle_beta   90.00
_cell.angle_gamma   90.00
#
_symmetry.space_group_name_H-M   'P 1'
#
loop_
_entity.id
_entity.type
_entity.pdbx_description
1 polymer ?
#
loop_
_entity_poly.entity_id
_entity_poly.type
_entity_poly.pdbx_seq_one_letter_code
_entity_poly.pdbx_strand_id
1 'polypeptide(L)' 'MIARRRFRRVSSVLGPTLKWFAALFLIPGSVALYHGTSVWPFLVPLAVAFGLGWALEWVGADSELTVTDGFLLVTL' A
#
# COMPACT_ATOMS: atom_id res chain seq x y z
N MET A 1 3.83 -23.39 -8.19
CA MET A 1 3.40 -23.27 -6.77
C MET A 1 4.25 -22.32 -5.93
N ILE A 2 5.56 -22.23 -6.13
CA ILE A 2 6.48 -21.39 -5.32
C ILE A 2 6.21 -19.88 -5.46
N ALA A 3 5.98 -19.40 -6.70
CA ALA A 3 5.75 -17.97 -6.97
C ALA A 3 4.50 -17.42 -6.24
N ARG A 4 3.40 -18.18 -6.22
CA ARG A 4 2.16 -17.77 -5.52
C ARG A 4 2.35 -17.63 -4.01
N ARG A 5 3.14 -18.51 -3.38
CA ARG A 5 3.45 -18.43 -1.94
C ARG A 5 4.35 -17.24 -1.63
N ARG A 6 5.36 -16.95 -2.47
CA ARG A 6 6.20 -15.75 -2.33
C ARG A 6 5.39 -14.47 -2.49
N PHE A 7 4.50 -14.42 -3.49
CA PHE A 7 3.61 -13.28 -3.70
C PHE A 7 2.74 -13.01 -2.48
N ARG A 8 2.04 -14.03 -1.93
CA ARG A 8 1.23 -13.86 -0.70
C ARG A 8 2.05 -13.32 0.48
N ARG A 9 3.29 -13.78 0.66
CA ARG A 9 4.18 -13.30 1.74
C ARG A 9 4.54 -11.83 1.56
N VAL A 10 4.95 -11.42 0.36
CA VAL A 10 5.25 -10.01 0.07
C VAL A 10 4.00 -9.13 0.24
N SER A 11 2.84 -9.58 -0.25
CA SER A 11 1.58 -8.84 -0.13
C SER A 11 1.16 -8.59 1.32
N SER A 12 1.51 -9.49 2.26
CA SER A 12 1.17 -9.34 3.69
C SER A 12 1.82 -8.11 4.35
N VAL A 13 2.96 -7.66 3.85
CA VAL A 13 3.66 -6.46 4.36
C VAL A 13 3.45 -5.26 3.45
N LEU A 14 3.49 -5.48 2.14
CA LEU A 14 3.33 -4.41 1.15
C LEU A 14 1.93 -3.81 1.19
N GLY A 15 0.90 -4.63 1.47
CA GLY A 15 -0.48 -4.18 1.63
C GLY A 15 -0.67 -3.14 2.73
N PRO A 16 -0.36 -3.46 4.00
CA PRO A 16 -0.40 -2.50 5.10
C PRO A 16 0.47 -1.27 4.86
N THR A 17 1.69 -1.47 4.34
CA THR A 17 2.63 -0.37 4.04
C THR A 17 2.03 0.60 3.03
N LEU A 18 1.53 0.10 1.89
CA LEU A 18 0.94 0.92 0.84
C LEU A 18 -0.35 1.61 1.32
N LYS A 19 -1.18 0.90 2.10
CA LYS A 19 -2.42 1.43 2.68
C LYS A 19 -2.15 2.63 3.59
N TRP A 20 -1.16 2.51 4.47
CA TRP A 20 -0.77 3.61 5.36
C TRP A 20 -0.02 4.72 4.64
N PHE A 21 0.79 4.38 3.63
CA PHE A 21 1.43 5.38 2.78
C PHE A 21 0.39 6.21 2.01
N ALA A 22 -0.73 5.61 1.61
CA ALA A 22 -1.82 6.33 0.96
C ALA A 22 -2.40 7.47 1.84
N ALA A 23 -2.34 7.33 3.17
CA ALA A 23 -2.80 8.38 4.08
C ALA A 23 -1.96 9.67 3.98
N LEU A 24 -0.70 9.60 3.48
CA LEU A 24 0.12 10.78 3.26
C LEU A 24 -0.48 11.74 2.23
N PHE A 25 -1.28 11.26 1.28
CA PHE A 25 -1.98 12.12 0.31
C PHE A 25 -3.02 13.04 0.97
N LEU A 26 -3.46 12.75 2.20
CA LEU A 26 -4.36 13.64 2.95
C LEU A 26 -3.68 14.97 3.27
N ILE A 27 -2.35 15.00 3.43
CA ILE A 27 -1.60 16.23 3.74
C ILE A 27 -1.69 17.24 2.59
N PRO A 28 -1.20 16.95 1.36
CA PRO A 28 -1.35 17.87 0.25
C PRO A 28 -2.81 18.06 -0.18
N GLY A 29 -3.69 17.06 0.01
CA GLY A 29 -5.13 17.22 -0.19
C GLY A 29 -5.74 18.28 0.73
N SER A 30 -5.34 18.30 2.00
CA SER A 30 -5.77 19.32 2.98
C SER A 30 -5.23 20.71 2.60
N VAL A 31 -3.99 20.79 2.10
CA VAL A 31 -3.40 22.04 1.62
C VAL A 31 -4.14 22.57 0.39
N ALA A 32 -4.55 21.68 -0.53
CA ALA A 32 -5.33 22.05 -1.71
C ALA A 32 -6.72 22.58 -1.33
N LEU A 33 -7.39 21.94 -0.35
CA LEU A 33 -8.64 22.43 0.23
C LEU A 33 -8.47 23.83 0.81
N TYR A 34 -7.39 24.07 1.57
CA TYR A 34 -7.10 25.37 2.17
C TYR A 34 -6.90 26.48 1.12
N HIS A 35 -6.26 26.15 -0.01
CA HIS A 35 -6.05 27.11 -1.11
C HIS A 35 -7.23 27.20 -2.09
N GLY A 36 -8.32 26.43 -1.89
CA GLY A 36 -9.45 26.40 -2.81
C GLY A 36 -9.10 25.81 -4.20
N THR A 37 -8.04 25.01 -4.30
CA THR A 37 -7.61 24.37 -5.54
C THR A 37 -8.15 22.94 -5.66
N SER A 38 -7.95 22.31 -6.82
CA SER A 38 -8.46 20.96 -7.06
C SER A 38 -7.81 19.92 -6.16
N VAL A 39 -8.64 19.14 -5.45
CA VAL A 39 -8.24 18.03 -4.58
C VAL A 39 -8.13 16.68 -5.31
N TRP A 40 -8.71 16.59 -6.50
CA TRP A 40 -8.74 15.38 -7.31
C TRP A 40 -7.36 14.77 -7.59
N PRO A 41 -6.30 15.56 -7.84
CA PRO A 41 -4.95 15.02 -8.01
C PRO A 41 -4.40 14.26 -6.80
N PHE A 42 -4.97 14.44 -5.61
CA PHE A 42 -4.56 13.75 -4.38
C PHE A 42 -5.55 12.64 -3.98
N LEU A 43 -6.84 12.87 -4.19
CA LEU A 43 -7.89 11.88 -3.88
C LEU A 43 -7.83 10.66 -4.80
N VAL A 44 -7.54 10.83 -6.09
CA VAL A 44 -7.46 9.70 -7.02
C VAL A 44 -6.29 8.77 -6.65
N PRO A 45 -5.04 9.26 -6.49
CA PRO A 45 -3.94 8.42 -6.01
C PRO A 45 -4.19 7.82 -4.63
N LEU A 46 -4.80 8.57 -3.70
CA LEU A 46 -5.17 8.07 -2.38
C LEU A 46 -6.09 6.85 -2.49
N ALA A 47 -7.18 6.96 -3.27
CA ALA A 47 -8.14 5.88 -3.44
C ALA A 47 -7.51 4.66 -4.11
N VAL A 48 -6.68 4.87 -5.13
CA VAL A 48 -5.98 3.79 -5.84
C VAL A 48 -4.96 3.10 -4.93
N ALA A 49 -4.09 3.84 -4.26
CA ALA A 49 -3.07 3.29 -3.38
C ALA A 49 -3.69 2.57 -2.18
N PHE A 50 -4.71 3.17 -1.56
CA PHE A 50 -5.43 2.55 -0.45
C PHE A 50 -6.14 1.27 -0.89
N GLY A 51 -6.83 1.29 -2.04
CA GLY A 51 -7.51 0.11 -2.59
C GLY A 51 -6.55 -1.02 -2.94
N LEU A 52 -5.41 -0.70 -3.56
CA LEU A 52 -4.35 -1.68 -3.84
C LEU A 52 -3.75 -2.24 -2.54
N GLY A 53 -3.45 -1.38 -1.57
CA GLY A 53 -2.93 -1.79 -0.27
C GLY A 53 -3.87 -2.75 0.46
N TRP A 54 -5.17 -2.40 0.49
CA TRP A 54 -6.21 -3.27 1.05
C TRP A 54 -6.31 -4.61 0.34
N ALA A 55 -6.32 -4.62 -1.00
CA ALA A 55 -6.40 -5.85 -1.78
C ALA A 55 -5.20 -6.76 -1.54
N LEU A 56 -4.00 -6.19 -1.45
CA LEU A 56 -2.76 -6.93 -1.16
C LEU A 56 -2.75 -7.50 0.26
N GLU A 57 -3.19 -6.72 1.24
CA GLU A 57 -3.33 -7.17 2.63
C GLU A 57 -4.28 -8.37 2.73
N TRP A 58 -5.41 -8.31 2.02
CA TRP A 58 -6.37 -9.41 1.95
C TRP A 58 -5.79 -10.68 1.32
N VAL A 59 -4.97 -10.55 0.27
CA VAL A 59 -4.28 -11.69 -0.37
C VAL A 59 -3.21 -12.30 0.54
N GLY A 60 -2.57 -11.47 1.37
CA GLY A 60 -1.46 -11.84 2.26
C GLY A 60 -1.85 -12.25 3.68
N ALA A 61 -3.13 -12.19 4.06
CA ALA A 61 -3.59 -12.32 5.46
C ALA A 61 -3.12 -13.60 6.20
N ASP A 62 -2.96 -14.74 5.51
CA ASP A 62 -2.52 -16.01 6.13
C ASP A 62 -1.05 -16.36 5.84
N SER A 63 -0.19 -15.36 5.58
CA SER A 63 1.22 -15.62 5.26
C SER A 63 2.11 -15.57 6.49
N GLU A 64 2.77 -16.69 6.79
CA GLU A 64 3.89 -16.72 7.73
C GLU A 64 5.13 -16.10 7.08
N LEU A 65 5.63 -15.01 7.68
CA LEU A 65 6.83 -14.32 7.23
C LEU A 65 8.08 -15.03 7.76
N THR A 66 9.04 -15.30 6.89
CA THR A 66 10.37 -15.80 7.26
C THR A 66 11.42 -14.69 7.10
N VAL A 67 12.55 -14.78 7.80
CA VAL A 67 13.65 -13.77 7.74
C VAL A 67 14.10 -13.46 6.30
N THR A 68 14.11 -14.46 5.41
CA THR A 68 14.50 -14.30 4.01
C THR A 68 13.53 -13.42 3.21
N ASP A 69 12.26 -13.35 3.60
CA ASP A 69 11.26 -12.52 2.93
C ASP A 69 11.48 -11.02 3.24
N GLY A 70 12.12 -10.70 4.37
CA GLY A 70 12.49 -9.33 4.73
C GLY A 70 13.50 -8.71 3.76
N PHE A 71 14.50 -9.48 3.29
CA PHE A 71 15.43 -9.00 2.27
C PHE A 71 14.74 -8.73 0.93
N LEU A 72 13.78 -9.58 0.57
CA LEU A 72 13.01 -9.45 -0.66
C LEU A 72 12.10 -8.20 -0.63
N LEU A 73 11.66 -7.80 0.56
CA LEU A 73 10.83 -6.61 0.77
C LEU A 73 11.56 -5.28 0.60
N VAL A 74 12.87 -5.26 0.90
CA VAL A 74 13.68 -4.03 0.83
C VAL A 74 14.27 -3.82 -0.57
N THR A 75 14.42 -4.88 -1.35
CA THR A 75 14.97 -4.81 -2.71
C THR A 75 13.92 -4.56 -3.81
N LEU A 76 12.64 -4.82 -3.52
CA LEU A 76 11.50 -4.49 -4.37
C LEU A 76 11.07 -3.04 -4.18
#